data_AF-A0A660LHP0-F1
#
_entry.id   AF-A0A660LHP0-F1
#
_cell.length_a   1.000
_cell.length_b   1.000
_cell.length_c   1.000
_cell.angle_alpha   90.00
_cell.angle_beta   90.00
_cell.angle_gamma   90.00
#
_symmetry.space_group_name_H-M   'P 1'
#
loop_
_entity.id
_entity.type
_entity.pdbx_description
1 polymer ?
#
loop_
_entity_poly.entity_id
_entity_poly.type
_entity_poly.pdbx_seq_one_letter_code
_entity_poly.pdbx_strand_id
1 'polypeptide(L)'
;MLRLRLALVAAVLVVAAALLFVATQGGDDGNVPVIPTPPGAERGEAVADPFAWTAERSDDLTRRAAAGTSRVLYTRSPGGAAETAKRVATFRKPVEAAAKQAGVNPDLLEGLVFLESAGRPDARAPGGIEGAAGLTQILGETAQNLLQMDVDLERSGSYTRRLERALRDGNLKRAAALNRARRRVDDRFDPPKALAGTARYLKFALAELGGREDLAFVSYHMGVGNLKNVLEAFGGGPRPYVELYFASSPTRHKPAYDKLASFGDDSSNYYWKLLAARDIMRAYRRDPAAVARTAAERARDESGRQALLRTAPQGEPRAVKATPANTGLTVPPGLELRDEAAAAAVYIGGEVRAVLGRGALKLTSATDGGSSFRISRDYASEQQALAFQYVLDRLTVLNVIAWSRSERTIRVTAGRDAEVLKPLLDRLG
;
A
#
# COMPACT_ATOMS: atom_id res chain seq x y z
N MET A 1 49.16 0.71 37.82
CA MET A 1 48.06 -0.28 38.02
C MET A 1 46.67 0.35 38.07
N LEU A 2 46.46 1.49 38.75
CA LEU A 2 45.14 2.14 38.87
C LEU A 2 44.53 2.59 37.51
N ARG A 3 45.36 3.15 36.61
CA ARG A 3 44.93 3.60 35.27
C ARG A 3 44.49 2.44 34.35
N LEU A 4 45.12 1.27 34.49
CA LEU A 4 44.77 0.08 33.70
C LEU A 4 43.43 -0.53 34.18
N ARG A 5 43.17 -0.49 35.50
CA ARG A 5 41.89 -0.93 36.09
C ARG A 5 40.74 0.00 35.70
N LEU A 6 40.95 1.31 35.66
CA LEU A 6 39.94 2.28 35.20
C LEU A 6 39.61 2.12 33.72
N ALA A 7 40.60 1.88 32.86
CA ALA A 7 40.39 1.59 31.45
C ALA A 7 39.61 0.28 31.23
N LEU A 8 39.89 -0.76 32.03
CA LEU A 8 39.16 -2.04 31.93
C LEU A 8 37.70 -1.90 32.36
N VAL A 9 37.44 -1.15 33.44
CA VAL A 9 36.07 -0.88 33.92
C VAL A 9 35.29 -0.04 32.91
N ALA A 10 35.92 0.98 32.30
CA ALA A 10 35.29 1.78 31.25
C ALA A 10 34.97 0.94 30.00
N ALA A 11 35.87 0.05 29.58
CA ALA A 11 35.63 -0.86 28.46
C ALA A 11 34.48 -1.85 28.75
N VAL A 12 34.43 -2.41 29.96
CA VAL A 12 33.32 -3.28 30.39
C VAL A 12 32.01 -2.52 30.45
N LEU A 13 31.99 -1.26 30.91
CA LEU A 13 30.79 -0.43 30.93
C LEU A 13 30.33 -0.04 29.51
N VAL A 14 31.24 0.20 28.58
CA VAL A 14 30.90 0.47 27.17
C VAL A 14 30.38 -0.79 26.49
N VAL A 15 30.96 -1.97 26.76
CA VAL A 15 30.46 -3.25 26.25
C VAL A 15 29.11 -3.61 26.90
N ALA A 16 28.93 -3.37 28.19
CA ALA A 16 27.67 -3.59 28.88
C ALA A 16 26.59 -2.61 28.39
N ALA A 17 26.93 -1.35 28.15
CA ALA A 17 26.01 -0.37 27.55
C ALA A 17 25.69 -0.71 26.09
N ALA A 18 26.65 -1.23 25.32
CA ALA A 18 26.42 -1.70 23.96
C ALA A 18 25.56 -2.98 23.93
N LEU A 19 25.79 -3.92 24.86
CA LEU A 19 24.96 -5.11 25.03
C LEU A 19 23.56 -4.77 25.54
N LEU A 20 23.43 -3.79 26.44
CA LEU A 20 22.14 -3.29 26.92
C LEU A 20 21.41 -2.53 25.81
N PHE A 21 22.11 -1.76 24.97
CA PHE A 21 21.55 -1.09 23.80
C PHE A 21 21.11 -2.08 22.71
N VAL A 22 21.86 -3.18 22.51
CA VAL A 22 21.46 -4.28 21.63
C VAL A 22 20.28 -5.06 22.22
N ALA A 23 20.23 -5.27 23.54
CA ALA A 23 19.13 -5.93 24.23
C ALA A 23 17.86 -5.07 24.31
N THR A 24 17.97 -3.74 24.35
CA THR A 24 16.81 -2.82 24.29
C THR A 24 16.38 -2.48 22.86
N GLN A 25 17.20 -2.81 21.85
CA GLN A 25 16.79 -2.86 20.44
C GLN A 25 16.21 -4.22 20.02
N GLY A 26 15.99 -5.15 20.97
CA GLY A 26 15.18 -6.34 20.77
C GLY A 26 13.75 -5.95 20.41
N GLY A 27 13.47 -5.83 19.12
CA GLY A 27 12.13 -5.64 18.60
C GLY A 27 11.32 -6.89 18.88
N ASP A 28 10.32 -6.76 19.75
CA ASP A 28 9.23 -7.72 20.01
C ASP A 28 9.55 -9.15 19.55
N ASP A 29 10.42 -9.81 20.34
CA ASP A 29 11.01 -11.10 20.05
C ASP A 29 9.94 -12.18 19.73
N GLY A 30 9.98 -12.72 18.51
CA GLY A 30 9.67 -14.12 18.17
C GLY A 30 8.24 -14.65 18.31
N ASN A 31 7.33 -13.97 19.00
CA ASN A 31 5.96 -14.46 19.17
C ASN A 31 5.05 -13.90 18.08
N VAL A 32 4.70 -14.73 17.10
CA VAL A 32 3.70 -14.36 16.08
C VAL A 32 2.39 -14.03 16.79
N PRO A 33 1.84 -12.82 16.61
CA PRO A 33 0.54 -12.47 17.18
C PRO A 33 -0.48 -13.55 16.85
N VAL A 34 -1.25 -13.97 17.83
CA VAL A 34 -2.35 -14.89 17.60
C VAL A 34 -3.58 -14.12 17.17
N ILE A 35 -4.38 -14.73 16.30
CA ILE A 35 -5.69 -14.21 15.91
C ILE A 35 -6.53 -14.15 17.19
N PRO A 36 -6.96 -12.95 17.61
CA PRO A 36 -7.64 -12.74 18.87
C PRO A 36 -8.78 -13.73 19.05
N THR A 37 -8.77 -14.43 20.18
CA THR A 37 -9.87 -15.27 20.61
C THR A 37 -10.68 -14.46 21.63
N PRO A 38 -12.01 -14.35 21.48
CA PRO A 38 -12.82 -13.70 22.50
C PRO A 38 -12.65 -14.36 23.88
N PRO A 39 -12.67 -13.58 24.99
CA PRO A 39 -12.69 -14.16 26.33
C PRO A 39 -13.91 -15.07 26.52
N GLY A 40 -13.69 -16.32 26.90
CA GLY A 40 -14.75 -17.32 27.14
C GLY A 40 -15.09 -18.23 25.95
N ALA A 41 -14.32 -18.22 24.86
CA ALA A 41 -14.48 -19.23 23.81
C ALA A 41 -14.12 -20.62 24.37
N GLU A 42 -15.11 -21.52 24.42
CA GLU A 42 -14.95 -22.88 24.95
C GLU A 42 -14.30 -23.86 23.94
N ARG A 43 -14.06 -23.44 22.69
CA ARG A 43 -13.54 -24.28 21.59
C ARG A 43 -12.49 -23.56 20.73
N GLY A 44 -11.52 -24.33 20.25
CA GLY A 44 -10.49 -23.93 19.27
C GLY A 44 -9.18 -23.47 19.90
N GLU A 45 -8.05 -23.94 19.36
CA GLU A 45 -6.71 -23.50 19.78
C GLU A 45 -6.42 -22.06 19.33
N ALA A 46 -5.44 -21.43 19.97
CA ALA A 46 -4.92 -20.15 19.52
C ALA A 46 -4.26 -20.33 18.14
N VAL A 47 -4.74 -19.59 17.14
CA VAL A 47 -4.21 -19.67 15.77
C VAL A 47 -3.27 -18.49 15.57
N ALA A 48 -2.03 -18.75 15.18
CA ALA A 48 -1.09 -17.68 14.81
C ALA A 48 -1.66 -16.87 13.63
N ASP A 49 -1.57 -15.55 13.68
CA ASP A 49 -2.08 -14.67 12.62
C ASP A 49 -1.21 -14.83 11.34
N PRO A 50 -1.77 -15.46 10.29
CA PRO A 50 -1.06 -15.68 9.04
C PRO A 50 -0.95 -14.40 8.23
N PHE A 51 -1.26 -13.23 8.79
CA PHE A 51 -1.02 -11.91 8.19
C PHE A 51 -0.20 -10.99 9.08
N ALA A 52 0.15 -11.40 10.31
CA ALA A 52 1.06 -10.65 11.15
C ALA A 52 2.48 -10.60 10.55
N TRP A 53 3.16 -9.48 10.78
CA TRP A 53 4.55 -9.34 10.35
C TRP A 53 5.50 -10.15 11.24
N THR A 54 6.45 -10.83 10.59
CA THR A 54 7.71 -11.29 11.19
C THR A 54 8.83 -11.02 10.19
N ALA A 55 10.08 -11.07 10.64
CA ALA A 55 11.23 -10.87 9.75
C ALA A 55 11.22 -11.86 8.58
N GLU A 56 10.95 -13.14 8.84
CA GLU A 56 10.92 -14.23 7.85
C GLU A 56 9.80 -14.06 6.82
N ARG A 57 8.73 -13.36 7.19
CA ARG A 57 7.54 -13.16 6.36
C ARG A 57 7.55 -11.85 5.59
N SER A 58 8.56 -11.01 5.80
CA SER A 58 8.69 -9.69 5.15
C SER A 58 8.58 -9.76 3.63
N ASP A 59 9.29 -10.69 3.01
CA ASP A 59 9.28 -10.84 1.54
C ASP A 59 7.93 -11.34 1.03
N ASP A 60 7.29 -12.25 1.77
CA ASP A 60 5.99 -12.78 1.38
C ASP A 60 4.89 -11.73 1.48
N LEU A 61 4.82 -11.01 2.60
CA LEU A 61 3.88 -9.91 2.80
C LEU A 61 4.09 -8.80 1.75
N THR A 62 5.34 -8.47 1.44
CA THR A 62 5.69 -7.50 0.40
C THR A 62 5.19 -7.94 -0.99
N ARG A 63 5.42 -9.20 -1.37
CA ARG A 63 4.94 -9.74 -2.65
C ARG A 63 3.41 -9.76 -2.72
N ARG A 64 2.74 -10.21 -1.66
CA ARG A 64 1.28 -10.24 -1.58
C ARG A 64 0.69 -8.84 -1.67
N ALA A 65 1.24 -7.88 -0.93
CA ALA A 65 0.81 -6.48 -0.95
C ALA A 65 0.94 -5.85 -2.35
N ALA A 66 2.07 -6.08 -3.03
CA ALA A 66 2.26 -5.64 -4.41
C ALA A 66 1.25 -6.31 -5.36
N ALA A 67 1.04 -7.63 -5.22
CA ALA A 67 0.08 -8.36 -6.05
C ALA A 67 -1.37 -7.87 -5.84
N GLY A 68 -1.81 -7.69 -4.59
CA GLY A 68 -3.16 -7.25 -4.23
C GLY A 68 -3.45 -5.83 -4.70
N THR A 69 -2.46 -4.94 -4.66
CA THR A 69 -2.61 -3.56 -5.16
C THR A 69 -2.43 -3.43 -6.67
N SER A 70 -1.82 -4.41 -7.36
CA SER A 70 -1.55 -4.34 -8.81
C SER A 70 -2.80 -4.13 -9.67
N ARG A 71 -3.96 -4.60 -9.22
CA ARG A 71 -5.20 -4.56 -10.00
C ARG A 71 -5.58 -3.13 -10.40
N VAL A 72 -5.46 -2.17 -9.48
CA VAL A 72 -5.84 -0.77 -9.77
C VAL A 72 -4.99 -0.20 -10.91
N LEU A 73 -3.74 -0.63 -11.04
CA LEU A 73 -2.86 -0.19 -12.13
C LEU A 73 -3.31 -0.76 -13.47
N TYR A 74 -3.73 -2.02 -13.52
CA TYR A 74 -4.25 -2.59 -14.77
C TYR A 74 -5.55 -1.93 -15.25
N THR A 75 -6.43 -1.54 -14.32
CA THR A 75 -7.77 -1.03 -14.66
C THR A 75 -7.86 0.50 -14.73
N ARG A 76 -7.03 1.24 -13.98
CA ARG A 76 -7.11 2.71 -13.88
C ARG A 76 -5.98 3.44 -14.60
N SER A 77 -4.90 2.76 -14.99
CA SER A 77 -3.82 3.44 -15.72
C SER A 77 -4.33 4.01 -17.05
N PRO A 78 -3.97 5.25 -17.42
CA PRO A 78 -4.42 5.88 -18.66
C PRO A 78 -4.10 5.07 -19.92
N GLY A 79 -5.13 4.65 -20.66
CA GLY A 79 -4.99 3.78 -21.84
C GLY A 79 -4.67 2.31 -21.50
N GLY A 80 -4.76 1.92 -20.23
CA GLY A 80 -4.41 0.59 -19.73
C GLY A 80 -2.93 0.47 -19.32
N ALA A 81 -2.62 -0.57 -18.57
CA ALA A 81 -1.25 -0.83 -18.09
C ALA A 81 -0.25 -1.09 -19.23
N ALA A 82 -0.66 -1.75 -20.31
CA ALA A 82 0.23 -2.04 -21.44
C ALA A 82 0.66 -0.76 -22.18
N GLU A 83 -0.27 0.13 -22.51
CA GLU A 83 0.05 1.42 -23.15
C GLU A 83 0.81 2.35 -22.21
N THR A 84 0.52 2.28 -20.90
CA THR A 84 1.33 2.97 -19.89
C THR A 84 2.76 2.46 -19.88
N ALA A 85 2.96 1.13 -19.80
CA ALA A 85 4.28 0.52 -19.78
C ALA A 85 5.08 0.85 -21.05
N LYS A 86 4.42 0.85 -22.22
CA LYS A 86 5.01 1.28 -23.49
C LYS A 86 5.52 2.73 -23.43
N ARG A 87 4.74 3.67 -22.88
CA ARG A 87 5.17 5.06 -22.71
C ARG A 87 6.34 5.17 -21.73
N VAL A 88 6.24 4.52 -20.58
CA VAL A 88 7.27 4.56 -19.52
C VAL A 88 8.60 3.99 -20.03
N ALA A 89 8.57 2.90 -20.80
CA ALA A 89 9.76 2.25 -21.35
C ALA A 89 10.62 3.20 -22.22
N THR A 90 10.03 4.25 -22.80
CA THR A 90 10.79 5.28 -23.56
C THR A 90 11.76 6.08 -22.69
N PHE A 91 11.55 6.11 -21.37
CA PHE A 91 12.37 6.84 -20.40
C PHE A 91 13.42 5.96 -19.71
N ARG A 92 13.64 4.71 -20.13
CA ARG A 92 14.52 3.79 -19.41
C ARG A 92 15.94 4.33 -19.20
N LYS A 93 16.58 4.85 -20.25
CA LYS A 93 17.94 5.42 -20.16
C LYS A 93 18.04 6.61 -19.19
N PRO A 94 17.20 7.67 -19.30
CA PRO A 94 17.27 8.76 -18.33
C PRO A 94 16.86 8.33 -16.91
N VAL A 95 15.97 7.33 -16.75
CA VAL A 95 15.66 6.73 -15.45
C VAL A 95 16.90 6.06 -14.84
N GLU A 96 17.65 5.26 -15.59
CA GLU A 96 18.87 4.62 -15.10
C GLU A 96 19.93 5.65 -14.68
N ALA A 97 20.08 6.74 -15.43
CA ALA A 97 20.99 7.83 -15.09
C ALA A 97 20.59 8.52 -13.77
N ALA A 98 19.30 8.83 -13.60
CA ALA A 98 18.77 9.44 -12.38
C ALA A 98 18.85 8.50 -11.18
N ALA A 99 18.54 7.21 -11.36
CA ALA A 99 18.65 6.20 -10.32
C ALA A 99 20.11 6.04 -9.84
N LYS A 100 21.07 6.02 -10.78
CA LYS A 100 22.50 6.01 -10.45
C LYS A 100 22.92 7.26 -9.68
N GLN A 101 22.41 8.44 -10.04
CA GLN A 101 22.70 9.69 -9.31
C GLN A 101 22.18 9.65 -7.87
N ALA A 102 21.02 9.04 -7.64
CA ALA A 102 20.41 8.92 -6.33
C ALA A 102 20.96 7.75 -5.49
N GLY A 103 21.58 6.75 -6.12
CA GLY A 103 21.99 5.51 -5.46
C GLY A 103 20.83 4.55 -5.19
N VAL A 104 19.83 4.53 -6.09
CA VAL A 104 18.62 3.69 -5.97
C VAL A 104 18.50 2.72 -7.15
N ASN A 105 17.61 1.75 -7.01
CA ASN A 105 17.23 0.77 -7.99
C ASN A 105 16.47 1.44 -9.16
N PRO A 106 16.98 1.33 -10.41
CA PRO A 106 16.33 1.93 -11.56
C PRO A 106 14.95 1.34 -11.87
N ASP A 107 14.66 0.09 -11.48
CA ASP A 107 13.35 -0.50 -11.68
C ASP A 107 12.30 0.12 -10.76
N LEU A 108 12.67 0.50 -9.53
CA LEU A 108 11.77 1.21 -8.63
C LEU A 108 11.50 2.63 -9.14
N LEU A 109 12.53 3.34 -9.61
CA LEU A 109 12.34 4.67 -10.19
C LEU A 109 11.49 4.62 -11.48
N GLU A 110 11.63 3.58 -12.29
CA GLU A 110 10.76 3.35 -13.44
C GLU A 110 9.31 3.07 -13.02
N GLY A 111 9.11 2.27 -11.96
CA GLY A 111 7.81 2.06 -11.33
C GLY A 111 7.19 3.36 -10.81
N LEU A 112 8.00 4.28 -10.27
CA LEU A 112 7.54 5.61 -9.83
C LEU A 112 7.03 6.41 -11.03
N VAL A 113 7.76 6.45 -12.14
CA VAL A 113 7.31 7.12 -13.37
C VAL A 113 5.99 6.54 -13.90
N PHE A 114 5.83 5.21 -13.81
CA PHE A 114 4.58 4.54 -14.15
C PHE A 114 3.43 5.01 -13.26
N LEU A 115 3.64 5.02 -11.94
CA LEU A 115 2.60 5.33 -10.95
C LEU A 115 2.20 6.80 -10.97
N GLU A 116 3.18 7.70 -11.06
CA GLU A 116 2.97 9.15 -10.94
C GLU A 116 2.32 9.77 -12.17
N SER A 117 2.79 9.42 -13.37
CA SER A 117 2.35 10.12 -14.60
C SER A 117 1.87 9.19 -15.70
N ALA A 118 1.95 7.88 -15.50
CA ALA A 118 1.76 6.90 -16.56
C ALA A 118 2.64 7.17 -17.79
N GLY A 119 3.86 7.68 -17.55
CA GLY A 119 4.82 8.07 -18.58
C GLY A 119 4.42 9.31 -19.39
N ARG A 120 3.60 10.22 -18.82
CA ARG A 120 3.13 11.44 -19.48
C ARG A 120 3.88 12.66 -18.93
N PRO A 121 4.83 13.25 -19.67
CA PRO A 121 5.59 14.41 -19.21
C PRO A 121 4.77 15.66 -18.92
N ASP A 122 3.53 15.73 -19.41
CA ASP A 122 2.60 16.85 -19.25
C ASP A 122 1.53 16.60 -18.18
N ALA A 123 1.60 15.48 -17.45
CA ALA A 123 0.69 15.15 -16.36
C ALA A 123 0.66 16.24 -15.28
N ARG A 124 -0.53 16.46 -14.72
CA ARG A 124 -0.77 17.42 -13.64
C ARG A 124 -1.80 16.83 -12.69
N ALA A 125 -1.60 17.06 -11.39
CA ALA A 125 -2.58 16.75 -10.37
C ALA A 125 -3.85 17.63 -10.52
N PRO A 126 -4.99 17.22 -9.92
CA PRO A 126 -6.26 17.97 -10.01
C PRO A 126 -6.16 19.44 -9.56
N GLY A 127 -5.20 19.78 -8.70
CA GLY A 127 -4.94 21.14 -8.22
C GLY A 127 -4.32 22.09 -9.26
N GLY A 128 -4.16 21.70 -10.52
CA GLY A 128 -3.69 22.61 -11.57
C GLY A 128 -2.17 22.69 -11.69
N ILE A 129 -1.64 23.87 -12.02
CA ILE A 129 -0.21 24.08 -12.28
C ILE A 129 0.59 24.26 -10.98
N GLU A 130 -0.12 24.65 -9.93
CA GLU A 130 0.32 24.84 -8.55
C GLU A 130 0.59 23.48 -7.88
N GLY A 131 -0.19 22.46 -8.25
CA GLY A 131 -0.04 21.10 -7.77
C GLY A 131 1.14 20.33 -8.38
N ALA A 132 1.16 19.03 -8.11
CA ALA A 132 2.16 18.12 -8.62
C ALA A 132 2.12 18.03 -10.15
N ALA A 133 3.30 18.06 -10.79
CA ALA A 133 3.40 18.17 -12.24
C ALA A 133 4.56 17.37 -12.81
N GLY A 134 4.41 16.99 -14.09
CA GLY A 134 5.47 16.38 -14.86
C GLY A 134 5.54 14.87 -14.75
N LEU A 135 6.64 14.31 -15.28
CA LEU A 135 6.87 12.87 -15.39
C LEU A 135 6.86 12.16 -14.03
N THR A 136 7.29 12.85 -12.99
CA THR A 136 7.43 12.33 -11.63
C THR A 136 6.56 13.08 -10.61
N GLN A 137 5.59 13.90 -11.07
CA GLN A 137 4.61 14.59 -10.21
C GLN A 137 5.25 15.38 -9.04
N ILE A 138 6.12 16.34 -9.39
CA ILE A 138 6.80 17.17 -8.40
C ILE A 138 5.94 18.40 -8.05
N LEU A 139 5.75 18.69 -6.77
CA LEU A 139 5.09 19.91 -6.28
C LEU A 139 5.93 21.16 -6.60
N GLY A 140 5.29 22.28 -6.93
CA GLY A 140 5.98 23.52 -7.30
C GLY A 140 6.93 24.03 -6.22
N GLU A 141 6.46 24.05 -4.96
CA GLU A 141 7.27 24.48 -3.81
C GLU A 141 8.47 23.55 -3.56
N THR A 142 8.25 22.23 -3.61
CA THR A 142 9.34 21.25 -3.49
C THR A 142 10.36 21.41 -4.60
N ALA A 143 9.90 21.65 -5.84
CA ALA A 143 10.77 21.86 -6.99
C ALA A 143 11.76 23.02 -6.76
N GLN A 144 11.27 24.16 -6.25
CA GLN A 144 12.08 25.35 -6.00
C GLN A 144 12.95 25.19 -4.73
N ASN A 145 12.35 24.83 -3.60
CA ASN A 145 13.00 24.91 -2.28
C ASN A 145 13.95 23.75 -2.00
N LEU A 146 13.64 22.55 -2.49
CA LEU A 146 14.42 21.34 -2.22
C LEU A 146 15.19 20.87 -3.44
N LEU A 147 14.58 20.95 -4.62
CA LEU A 147 15.11 20.31 -5.81
C LEU A 147 15.86 21.26 -6.74
N GLN A 148 16.01 22.54 -6.41
CA GLN A 148 16.79 23.49 -7.22
C GLN A 148 16.34 23.48 -8.69
N MET A 149 15.03 23.50 -8.93
CA MET A 149 14.43 23.49 -10.26
C MET A 149 13.89 24.88 -10.61
N ASP A 150 14.03 25.27 -11.88
CA ASP A 150 13.47 26.52 -12.37
C ASP A 150 11.97 26.35 -12.64
N VAL A 151 11.13 27.05 -11.86
CA VAL A 151 9.67 27.02 -11.99
C VAL A 151 9.09 28.43 -11.92
N ASP A 152 8.60 28.92 -13.06
CA ASP A 152 7.79 30.13 -13.18
C ASP A 152 6.31 29.72 -13.34
N LEU A 153 5.59 29.66 -12.22
CA LEU A 153 4.20 29.19 -12.17
C LEU A 153 3.27 30.06 -13.01
N GLU A 154 3.50 31.38 -13.05
CA GLU A 154 2.64 32.31 -13.78
C GLU A 154 2.77 32.08 -15.30
N ARG A 155 4.00 32.06 -15.82
CA ARG A 155 4.25 31.80 -17.24
C ARG A 155 3.84 30.38 -17.61
N SER A 156 4.14 29.39 -16.76
CA SER A 156 3.75 27.99 -16.96
C SER A 156 2.23 27.84 -17.06
N GLY A 157 1.48 28.51 -16.18
CA GLY A 157 0.02 28.58 -16.21
C GLY A 157 -0.52 29.25 -17.48
N SER A 158 0.10 30.36 -17.90
CA SER A 158 -0.25 31.05 -19.15
C SER A 158 -0.06 30.16 -20.39
N TYR A 159 1.09 29.47 -20.50
CA TYR A 159 1.34 28.53 -21.59
C TYR A 159 0.38 27.34 -21.54
N THR A 160 0.08 26.83 -20.35
CA THR A 160 -0.88 25.74 -20.15
C THR A 160 -2.26 26.09 -20.70
N ARG A 161 -2.84 27.23 -20.30
CA ARG A 161 -4.16 27.66 -20.80
C ARG A 161 -4.19 27.84 -22.32
N ARG A 162 -3.11 28.37 -22.89
CA ARG A 162 -2.98 28.55 -24.36
C ARG A 162 -2.83 27.21 -25.07
N LEU A 163 -2.11 26.26 -24.48
CA LEU A 163 -1.90 24.92 -25.01
C LEU A 163 -3.22 24.17 -25.08
N GLU A 164 -4.02 24.21 -24.01
CA GLU A 164 -5.33 23.55 -23.98
C GLU A 164 -6.30 24.13 -25.00
N ARG A 165 -6.30 25.45 -25.20
CA ARG A 165 -7.05 26.09 -26.29
C ARG A 165 -6.61 25.56 -27.65
N ALA A 166 -5.31 25.58 -27.92
CA ALA A 166 -4.77 25.09 -29.20
C ALA A 166 -5.10 23.60 -29.45
N LEU A 167 -5.16 22.77 -28.41
CA LEU A 167 -5.61 21.37 -28.52
C LEU A 167 -7.11 21.26 -28.85
N ARG A 168 -7.97 22.04 -28.20
CA ARG A 168 -9.40 22.08 -28.51
C ARG A 168 -9.67 22.56 -29.94
N ASP A 169 -8.86 23.50 -30.42
CA ASP A 169 -8.95 24.04 -31.78
C ASP A 169 -8.31 23.12 -32.84
N GLY A 170 -7.80 21.94 -32.45
CA GLY A 170 -7.11 21.01 -33.37
C GLY A 170 -5.74 21.50 -33.89
N ASN A 171 -5.21 22.60 -33.36
CA ASN A 171 -3.94 23.19 -33.80
C ASN A 171 -2.74 22.55 -33.10
N LEU A 172 -2.43 21.32 -33.52
CA LEU A 172 -1.35 20.50 -32.93
C LEU A 172 0.03 21.16 -33.04
N LYS A 173 0.32 21.89 -34.12
CA LYS A 173 1.60 22.60 -34.30
C LYS A 173 1.77 23.70 -33.24
N ARG A 174 0.73 24.49 -32.99
CA ARG A 174 0.74 25.53 -31.95
C ARG A 174 0.78 24.92 -30.56
N ALA A 175 0.02 23.86 -30.30
CA ALA A 175 0.06 23.14 -29.02
C ALA A 175 1.49 22.63 -28.71
N ALA A 176 2.16 22.02 -29.70
CA ALA A 176 3.54 21.56 -29.55
C ALA A 176 4.53 22.72 -29.27
N ALA A 177 4.37 23.87 -29.95
CA ALA A 177 5.19 25.05 -29.68
C ALA A 177 4.99 25.61 -28.27
N LEU A 178 3.74 25.68 -27.81
CA LEU A 178 3.41 26.13 -26.45
C LEU A 178 3.92 25.16 -25.38
N ASN A 179 3.89 23.85 -25.64
CA ASN A 179 4.46 22.88 -24.71
C ASN A 179 5.98 23.05 -24.58
N ARG A 180 6.68 23.25 -25.72
CA ARG A 180 8.13 23.57 -25.71
C ARG A 180 8.44 24.86 -24.96
N ALA A 181 7.61 25.89 -25.10
CA ALA A 181 7.77 27.15 -24.38
C ALA A 181 7.57 26.96 -22.87
N ARG A 182 6.57 26.17 -22.46
CA ARG A 182 6.33 25.83 -21.06
C ARG A 182 7.52 25.12 -20.41
N ARG A 183 8.11 24.13 -21.09
CA ARG A 183 9.29 23.39 -20.59
C ARG A 183 10.52 24.27 -20.34
N ARG A 184 10.61 25.44 -20.98
CA ARG A 184 11.72 26.39 -20.77
C ARG A 184 11.57 27.24 -19.51
N VAL A 185 10.36 27.30 -18.95
CA VAL A 185 10.05 28.13 -17.78
C VAL A 185 9.61 27.28 -16.58
N ASP A 186 9.44 25.97 -16.77
CA ASP A 186 8.99 25.05 -15.72
C ASP A 186 9.60 23.67 -15.95
N ASP A 187 10.70 23.44 -15.24
CA ASP A 187 11.54 22.26 -15.33
C ASP A 187 10.81 20.96 -14.99
N ARG A 188 9.67 21.03 -14.29
CA ARG A 188 8.85 19.85 -13.99
C ARG A 188 8.32 19.20 -15.26
N PHE A 189 8.09 19.97 -16.32
CA PHE A 189 7.60 19.47 -17.61
C PHE A 189 8.70 18.99 -18.56
N ASP A 190 9.98 19.16 -18.19
CA ASP A 190 11.14 18.65 -18.92
C ASP A 190 11.58 17.30 -18.32
N PRO A 191 11.43 16.16 -19.03
CA PRO A 191 11.64 14.84 -18.42
C PRO A 191 13.05 14.61 -17.83
N PRO A 192 14.16 14.94 -18.54
CA PRO A 192 15.49 14.85 -17.94
C PRO A 192 15.64 15.67 -16.65
N LYS A 193 15.15 16.92 -16.63
CA LYS A 193 15.25 17.77 -15.44
C LYS A 193 14.36 17.28 -14.30
N ALA A 194 13.14 16.83 -14.59
CA ALA A 194 12.24 16.23 -13.60
C ALA A 194 12.86 14.98 -12.97
N LEU A 195 13.47 14.09 -13.76
CA LEU A 195 14.16 12.91 -13.25
C LEU A 195 15.38 13.27 -12.39
N ALA A 196 16.16 14.28 -12.78
CA ALA A 196 17.27 14.79 -11.97
C ALA A 196 16.78 15.40 -10.64
N GLY A 197 15.63 16.10 -10.66
CA GLY A 197 14.94 16.56 -9.46
C GLY A 197 14.53 15.41 -8.54
N THR A 198 13.86 14.39 -9.09
CA THR A 198 13.51 13.17 -8.34
C THR A 198 14.74 12.47 -7.77
N ALA A 199 15.86 12.43 -8.50
CA ALA A 199 17.11 11.88 -7.98
C ALA A 199 17.63 12.65 -6.75
N ARG A 200 17.55 13.99 -6.77
CA ARG A 200 17.89 14.83 -5.60
C ARG A 200 16.96 14.55 -4.42
N TYR A 201 15.66 14.43 -4.67
CA TYR A 201 14.69 14.06 -3.63
C TYR A 201 15.03 12.72 -3.00
N LEU A 202 15.23 11.67 -3.80
CA LEU A 202 15.49 10.33 -3.29
C LEU A 202 16.82 10.25 -2.52
N LYS A 203 17.85 10.97 -2.97
CA LYS A 203 19.12 11.09 -2.25
C LYS A 203 18.93 11.78 -0.89
N PHE A 204 18.14 12.86 -0.83
CA PHE A 204 17.77 13.51 0.42
C PHE A 204 17.00 12.54 1.33
N ALA A 205 15.95 11.88 0.82
CA ALA A 205 15.14 10.96 1.60
C ALA A 205 15.95 9.77 2.15
N LEU A 206 16.88 9.21 1.35
CA LEU A 206 17.80 8.17 1.81
C LEU A 206 18.65 8.65 2.99
N ALA A 207 19.22 9.86 2.93
CA ALA A 207 20.02 10.42 4.02
C ALA A 207 19.18 10.61 5.30
N GLU A 208 17.94 11.08 5.15
CA GLU A 208 17.04 11.35 6.26
C GLU A 208 16.39 10.10 6.88
N LEU A 209 16.34 8.99 6.15
CA LEU A 209 15.61 7.77 6.53
C LEU A 209 16.54 6.56 6.69
N GLY A 210 17.80 6.81 7.07
CA GLY A 210 18.75 5.75 7.43
C GLY A 210 19.20 4.86 6.27
N GLY A 211 19.25 5.40 5.05
CA GLY A 211 19.71 4.69 3.85
C GLY A 211 18.73 3.67 3.30
N ARG A 212 17.50 3.64 3.83
CA ARG A 212 16.46 2.67 3.47
C ARG A 212 15.73 3.09 2.19
N GLU A 213 15.93 2.33 1.14
CA GLU A 213 15.32 2.59 -0.16
C GLU A 213 13.79 2.50 -0.12
N ASP A 214 13.23 1.52 0.59
CA ASP A 214 11.78 1.37 0.78
C ASP A 214 11.16 2.60 1.46
N LEU A 215 11.82 3.13 2.48
CA LEU A 215 11.38 4.35 3.16
C LEU A 215 11.54 5.60 2.27
N ALA A 216 12.63 5.71 1.51
CA ALA A 216 12.85 6.84 0.60
C ALA A 216 11.80 6.92 -0.52
N PHE A 217 11.36 5.76 -1.03
CA PHE A 217 10.30 5.70 -2.03
C PHE A 217 8.92 5.95 -1.44
N VAL A 218 8.57 5.36 -0.29
CA VAL A 218 7.24 5.61 0.29
C VAL A 218 7.08 7.04 0.80
N SER A 219 8.17 7.67 1.24
CA SER A 219 8.15 9.08 1.61
C SER A 219 7.84 9.99 0.43
N TYR A 220 7.99 9.54 -0.82
CA TYR A 220 7.70 10.35 -2.01
C TYR A 220 6.26 10.88 -1.98
N HIS A 221 5.32 10.06 -1.51
CA HIS A 221 3.92 10.44 -1.34
C HIS A 221 3.61 10.95 0.07
N MET A 222 4.18 10.33 1.12
CA MET A 222 3.89 10.70 2.51
C MET A 222 4.57 11.99 2.98
N GLY A 223 5.71 12.33 2.39
CA GLY A 223 6.69 13.27 2.93
C GLY A 223 7.64 12.63 3.96
N VAL A 224 8.92 13.01 3.90
CA VAL A 224 9.98 12.51 4.80
C VAL A 224 9.67 12.83 6.27
N GLY A 225 9.22 14.05 6.57
CA GLY A 225 8.91 14.47 7.94
C GLY A 225 7.75 13.67 8.55
N ASN A 226 6.69 13.43 7.78
CA ASN A 226 5.58 12.60 8.22
C ASN A 226 6.01 11.16 8.48
N LEU A 227 6.82 10.58 7.59
CA LEU A 227 7.32 9.21 7.77
C LEU A 227 8.23 9.10 9.00
N LYS A 228 9.06 10.11 9.29
CA LYS A 228 9.84 10.17 10.55
C LYS A 228 8.94 10.16 11.79
N ASN A 229 7.86 10.94 11.78
CA ASN A 229 6.90 10.96 12.88
C ASN A 229 6.20 9.59 13.07
N VAL A 230 5.98 8.85 11.98
CA VAL A 230 5.44 7.47 12.06
C VAL A 230 6.48 6.53 12.66
N LEU A 231 7.74 6.59 12.21
CA LEU A 231 8.84 5.76 12.74
C LEU A 231 9.06 6.02 14.24
N GLU A 232 9.08 7.28 14.66
CA GLU A 232 9.18 7.65 16.08
C GLU A 232 8.02 7.05 16.89
N ALA A 233 6.78 7.21 16.42
CA ALA A 233 5.60 6.64 17.06
C ALA A 233 5.57 5.11 17.09
N PHE A 234 6.33 4.46 16.21
CA PHE A 234 6.45 3.01 16.14
C PHE A 234 7.48 2.46 17.15
N GLY A 235 8.47 3.25 17.53
CA GLY A 235 9.59 2.85 18.39
C GLY A 235 10.95 3.43 17.98
N GLY A 236 10.99 4.25 16.93
CA GLY A 236 12.20 4.87 16.39
C GLY A 236 13.04 3.93 15.53
N GLY A 237 14.16 4.47 15.04
CA GLY A 237 15.15 3.74 14.23
C GLY A 237 14.71 3.41 12.79
N PRO A 238 15.66 3.10 11.89
CA PRO A 238 15.34 2.67 10.54
C PRO A 238 14.78 1.24 10.54
N ARG A 239 13.58 1.07 9.99
CA ARG A 239 12.88 -0.22 9.91
C ARG A 239 12.28 -0.46 8.53
N PRO A 240 12.04 -1.71 8.12
CA PRO A 240 11.32 -1.98 6.90
C PRO A 240 9.94 -1.38 6.85
N TYR A 241 9.58 -0.82 5.69
CA TYR A 241 8.24 -0.31 5.51
C TYR A 241 7.19 -1.41 5.68
N VAL A 242 7.52 -2.65 5.29
CA VAL A 242 6.67 -3.83 5.52
C VAL A 242 6.45 -4.11 7.00
N GLU A 243 7.46 -3.91 7.86
CA GLU A 243 7.29 -4.00 9.31
C GLU A 243 6.38 -2.87 9.80
N LEU A 244 6.73 -1.63 9.45
CA LEU A 244 5.99 -0.43 9.85
C LEU A 244 4.50 -0.51 9.50
N TYR A 245 4.18 -1.04 8.32
CA TYR A 245 2.81 -1.19 7.84
C TYR A 245 2.08 -2.35 8.54
N PHE A 246 2.65 -3.57 8.53
CA PHE A 246 1.91 -4.78 8.96
C PHE A 246 1.98 -5.04 10.46
N ALA A 247 2.97 -4.48 11.18
CA ALA A 247 3.01 -4.53 12.63
C ALA A 247 2.17 -3.41 13.29
N SER A 248 1.89 -2.32 12.57
CA SER A 248 0.98 -1.27 13.06
C SER A 248 -0.49 -1.69 12.92
N SER A 249 -1.24 -1.58 14.00
CA SER A 249 -2.66 -1.91 14.09
C SER A 249 -3.36 -1.07 15.17
N PRO A 250 -4.71 -1.07 15.23
CA PRO A 250 -5.42 -0.41 16.32
C PRO A 250 -5.07 -0.94 17.72
N THR A 251 -4.50 -2.14 17.83
CA THR A 251 -4.16 -2.81 19.10
C THR A 251 -2.66 -2.95 19.36
N ARG A 252 -1.81 -2.81 18.33
CA ARG A 252 -0.33 -2.90 18.42
C ARG A 252 0.31 -1.74 17.67
N HIS A 253 1.29 -1.07 18.28
CA HIS A 253 1.88 0.17 17.76
C HIS A 253 0.80 1.20 17.36
N LYS A 254 -0.27 1.32 18.15
CA LYS A 254 -1.42 2.18 17.87
C LYS A 254 -1.04 3.62 17.48
N PRO A 255 -0.08 4.30 18.16
CA PRO A 255 0.31 5.66 17.75
C PRO A 255 0.86 5.74 16.31
N ALA A 256 1.61 4.74 15.85
CA ALA A 256 2.08 4.66 14.48
C ALA A 256 0.94 4.37 13.50
N TYR A 257 0.03 3.45 13.87
CA TYR A 257 -1.19 3.17 13.11
C TYR A 257 -2.04 4.41 12.92
N ASP A 258 -2.32 5.16 13.99
CA ASP A 258 -3.15 6.37 13.93
C ASP A 258 -2.56 7.41 12.97
N LYS A 259 -1.23 7.58 12.98
CA LYS A 259 -0.52 8.47 12.03
C LYS A 259 -0.63 7.97 10.59
N LEU A 260 -0.37 6.68 10.34
CA LEU A 260 -0.50 6.10 8.99
C LEU A 260 -1.93 6.22 8.44
N ALA A 261 -2.93 5.99 9.28
CA ALA A 261 -4.34 6.11 8.92
C ALA A 261 -4.75 7.56 8.66
N SER A 262 -4.07 8.54 9.27
CA SER A 262 -4.43 9.96 9.15
C SER A 262 -4.12 10.61 7.80
N PHE A 263 -3.29 10.00 6.96
CA PHE A 263 -2.88 10.60 5.67
C PHE A 263 -4.03 10.72 4.65
N GLY A 264 -5.12 9.95 4.80
CA GLY A 264 -6.39 10.17 4.08
C GLY A 264 -6.40 9.96 2.56
N ASP A 265 -5.25 9.79 1.91
CA ASP A 265 -5.06 9.80 0.45
C ASP A 265 -4.45 8.50 -0.11
N ASP A 266 -4.67 7.38 0.58
CA ASP A 266 -4.12 6.06 0.23
C ASP A 266 -2.57 6.00 0.24
N SER A 267 -1.92 7.00 0.86
CA SER A 267 -0.46 7.08 1.05
C SER A 267 0.16 5.81 1.61
N SER A 268 -0.50 5.17 2.57
CA SER A 268 -0.01 3.93 3.21
C SER A 268 0.12 2.76 2.24
N ASN A 269 -0.59 2.79 1.12
CA ASN A 269 -0.51 1.75 0.10
C ASN A 269 0.39 2.14 -1.08
N TYR A 270 1.00 3.33 -1.06
CA TYR A 270 1.83 3.84 -2.15
C TYR A 270 2.97 2.88 -2.51
N TYR A 271 3.71 2.40 -1.50
CA TYR A 271 4.85 1.52 -1.73
C TYR A 271 4.43 0.21 -2.41
N TRP A 272 3.28 -0.35 -2.05
CA TRP A 272 2.75 -1.57 -2.66
C TRP A 272 2.42 -1.36 -4.14
N LYS A 273 1.78 -0.22 -4.47
CA LYS A 273 1.50 0.15 -5.87
C LYS A 273 2.79 0.39 -6.65
N LEU A 274 3.80 0.99 -6.02
CA LEU A 274 5.11 1.19 -6.65
C LEU A 274 5.76 -0.14 -7.03
N LEU A 275 5.76 -1.12 -6.11
CA LEU A 275 6.25 -2.47 -6.39
C LEU A 275 5.44 -3.17 -7.48
N ALA A 276 4.13 -3.00 -7.48
CA ALA A 276 3.28 -3.52 -8.55
C ALA A 276 3.61 -2.90 -9.92
N ALA A 277 3.83 -1.59 -9.97
CA ALA A 277 4.24 -0.88 -11.17
C ALA A 277 5.61 -1.36 -11.68
N ARG A 278 6.58 -1.54 -10.78
CA ARG A 278 7.88 -2.15 -11.08
C ARG A 278 7.71 -3.53 -11.71
N ASP A 279 6.85 -4.37 -11.13
CA ASP A 279 6.64 -5.74 -11.61
C ASP A 279 5.94 -5.78 -12.97
N ILE A 280 5.01 -4.85 -13.24
CA ILE A 280 4.42 -4.64 -14.56
C ILE A 280 5.50 -4.25 -15.58
N MET A 281 6.40 -3.32 -15.24
CA MET A 281 7.49 -2.91 -16.13
C MET A 281 8.48 -4.04 -16.41
N ARG A 282 8.82 -4.84 -15.40
CA ARG A 282 9.62 -6.06 -15.56
C ARG A 282 8.93 -7.11 -16.43
N ALA A 283 7.62 -7.30 -16.27
CA ALA A 283 6.85 -8.18 -17.14
C ALA A 283 6.81 -7.66 -18.58
N TYR A 284 6.60 -6.35 -18.77
CA TYR A 284 6.57 -5.72 -20.08
C TYR A 284 7.89 -5.85 -20.83
N ARG A 285 9.03 -5.69 -20.16
CA ARG A 285 10.35 -5.92 -20.79
C ARG A 285 10.55 -7.35 -21.29
N ARG A 286 9.93 -8.34 -20.63
CA ARG A 286 10.05 -9.77 -20.98
C ARG A 286 9.05 -10.17 -22.06
N ASP A 287 7.78 -9.81 -21.89
CA ASP A 287 6.70 -10.11 -22.83
C ASP A 287 5.64 -8.99 -22.80
N PRO A 288 5.75 -7.98 -23.69
CA PRO A 288 4.74 -6.93 -23.83
C PRO A 288 3.34 -7.48 -24.16
N ALA A 289 3.25 -8.58 -24.92
CA ALA A 289 1.99 -9.16 -25.34
C ALA A 289 1.28 -9.85 -24.17
N ALA A 290 2.01 -10.50 -23.25
CA ALA A 290 1.45 -11.01 -22.00
C ALA A 290 0.85 -9.88 -21.14
N VAL A 291 1.54 -8.75 -21.00
CA VAL A 291 1.00 -7.61 -20.24
C VAL A 291 -0.28 -7.08 -20.88
N ALA A 292 -0.36 -7.02 -22.22
CA ALA A 292 -1.57 -6.63 -22.94
C ALA A 292 -2.73 -7.61 -22.72
N ARG A 293 -2.47 -8.94 -22.75
CA ARG A 293 -3.48 -9.97 -22.45
C ARG A 293 -4.00 -9.83 -21.01
N THR A 294 -3.10 -9.74 -20.03
CA THR A 294 -3.46 -9.53 -18.62
C THR A 294 -4.26 -8.24 -18.41
N ALA A 295 -3.89 -7.15 -19.10
CA ALA A 295 -4.63 -5.90 -19.04
C ALA A 295 -6.05 -6.03 -19.62
N ALA A 296 -6.21 -6.70 -20.76
CA ALA A 296 -7.52 -6.96 -21.36
C ALA A 296 -8.39 -7.86 -20.48
N GLU A 297 -7.82 -8.90 -19.88
CA GLU A 297 -8.51 -9.78 -18.93
C GLU A 297 -9.00 -9.04 -17.68
N ARG A 298 -8.14 -8.17 -17.12
CA ARG A 298 -8.46 -7.37 -15.92
C ARG A 298 -9.41 -6.21 -16.20
N ALA A 299 -9.42 -5.67 -17.41
CA ALA A 299 -10.39 -4.65 -17.83
C ALA A 299 -11.81 -5.23 -17.98
N ARG A 300 -11.95 -6.50 -18.37
CA ARG A 300 -13.24 -7.20 -18.44
C ARG A 300 -13.83 -7.54 -17.07
N ASP A 301 -12.97 -7.75 -16.08
CA ASP A 301 -13.39 -7.91 -14.69
C ASP A 301 -13.49 -6.52 -14.05
N GLU A 302 -14.66 -5.90 -14.07
CA GLU A 302 -14.84 -4.55 -13.49
C GLU A 302 -14.59 -4.54 -11.96
N SER A 303 -14.84 -5.66 -11.26
CA SER A 303 -14.75 -5.77 -9.79
C SER A 303 -13.71 -6.75 -9.29
N GLY A 304 -13.00 -6.41 -8.20
CA GLY A 304 -12.03 -7.28 -7.51
C GLY A 304 -12.60 -8.66 -7.20
N ARG A 305 -13.91 -8.68 -6.92
CA ARG A 305 -14.75 -9.86 -6.77
C ARG A 305 -14.57 -10.88 -7.90
N GLN A 306 -14.71 -10.48 -9.17
CA GLN A 306 -14.67 -11.46 -10.28
C GLN A 306 -13.30 -12.13 -10.43
N ALA A 307 -12.22 -11.39 -10.18
CA ALA A 307 -10.88 -11.96 -10.22
C ALA A 307 -10.69 -13.03 -9.14
N LEU A 308 -11.21 -12.79 -7.93
CA LEU A 308 -11.16 -13.79 -6.85
C LEU A 308 -12.07 -14.98 -7.11
N LEU A 309 -13.26 -14.77 -7.68
CA LEU A 309 -14.18 -15.87 -8.00
C LEU A 309 -13.63 -16.84 -9.06
N ARG A 310 -12.82 -16.36 -10.01
CA ARG A 310 -12.17 -17.22 -11.01
C ARG A 310 -11.18 -18.21 -10.41
N THR A 311 -10.53 -17.85 -9.31
CA THR A 311 -9.53 -18.69 -8.63
C THR A 311 -10.04 -19.31 -7.34
N ALA A 312 -11.28 -18.97 -6.94
CA ALA A 312 -11.92 -19.44 -5.74
C ALA A 312 -12.02 -20.98 -5.72
N PRO A 313 -11.72 -21.62 -4.58
CA PRO A 313 -11.92 -23.05 -4.40
C PRO A 313 -13.38 -23.45 -4.65
N GLN A 314 -13.60 -24.63 -5.24
CA GLN A 314 -14.92 -25.14 -5.64
C GLN A 314 -15.59 -26.03 -4.58
N GLY A 315 -15.32 -25.78 -3.30
CA GLY A 315 -15.93 -26.53 -2.19
C GLY A 315 -17.43 -26.27 -2.03
N GLU A 316 -18.14 -27.22 -1.45
CA GLU A 316 -19.56 -27.08 -1.10
C GLU A 316 -19.75 -26.12 0.09
N PRO A 317 -20.70 -25.18 0.03
CA PRO A 317 -21.00 -24.30 1.14
C PRO A 317 -21.63 -25.08 2.31
N ARG A 318 -21.40 -24.60 3.53
CA ARG A 318 -21.89 -25.23 4.76
C ARG A 318 -22.45 -24.18 5.71
N ALA A 319 -23.42 -24.59 6.53
CA ALA A 319 -24.02 -23.72 7.55
C ALA A 319 -22.97 -23.17 8.51
N VAL A 320 -22.93 -21.85 8.66
CA VAL A 320 -22.00 -21.16 9.56
C VAL A 320 -22.59 -21.10 10.95
N LYS A 321 -22.08 -21.95 11.85
CA LYS A 321 -22.46 -21.97 13.27
C LYS A 321 -21.57 -21.03 14.08
N ALA A 322 -21.93 -19.75 14.12
CA ALA A 322 -21.14 -18.75 14.83
C ALA A 322 -21.96 -18.06 15.93
N THR A 323 -21.38 -17.93 17.11
CA THR A 323 -21.92 -17.08 18.18
C THR A 323 -21.13 -15.77 18.26
N PRO A 324 -21.76 -14.64 18.65
CA PRO A 324 -21.06 -13.39 18.92
C PRO A 324 -19.94 -13.55 19.94
N ALA A 325 -20.16 -14.42 20.94
CA ALA A 325 -19.20 -14.72 21.97
C ALA A 325 -17.93 -15.36 21.40
N ASN A 326 -18.02 -16.32 20.47
CA ASN A 326 -16.86 -17.08 20.00
C ASN A 326 -16.15 -16.46 18.78
N THR A 327 -16.87 -15.64 18.00
CA THR A 327 -16.39 -15.19 16.67
C THR A 327 -16.46 -13.68 16.45
N GLY A 328 -17.13 -12.92 17.32
CA GLY A 328 -17.45 -11.52 17.03
C GLY A 328 -18.44 -11.36 15.87
N LEU A 329 -19.22 -12.40 15.54
CA LEU A 329 -20.22 -12.38 14.48
C LEU A 329 -21.62 -12.78 14.98
N THR A 330 -22.63 -12.12 14.41
CA THR A 330 -24.01 -12.60 14.44
C THR A 330 -24.37 -13.13 13.06
N VAL A 331 -24.76 -14.41 12.99
CA VAL A 331 -25.05 -15.09 11.73
C VAL A 331 -26.53 -15.52 11.67
N PRO A 332 -27.26 -15.21 10.58
CA PRO A 332 -28.63 -15.70 10.39
C PRO A 332 -28.69 -17.24 10.31
N PRO A 333 -29.74 -17.88 10.86
CA PRO A 333 -29.94 -19.32 10.71
C PRO A 333 -29.92 -19.75 9.24
N GLY A 334 -29.24 -20.86 8.94
CA GLY A 334 -29.18 -21.42 7.60
C GLY A 334 -28.31 -20.64 6.60
N LEU A 335 -27.55 -19.63 7.04
CA LEU A 335 -26.58 -18.98 6.17
C LEU A 335 -25.40 -19.92 5.91
N GLU A 336 -25.19 -20.26 4.64
CA GLU A 336 -24.12 -21.16 4.20
C GLU A 336 -23.01 -20.41 3.48
N LEU A 337 -21.76 -20.72 3.84
CA LEU A 337 -20.57 -20.18 3.20
C LEU A 337 -19.61 -21.31 2.87
N ARG A 338 -18.78 -21.09 1.84
CA ARG A 338 -17.59 -21.93 1.62
C ARG A 338 -16.57 -21.67 2.73
N ASP A 339 -15.71 -22.66 2.98
CA ASP A 339 -14.73 -22.64 4.06
C ASP A 339 -13.87 -21.37 4.07
N GLU A 340 -13.41 -20.91 2.91
CA GLU A 340 -12.59 -19.69 2.78
C GLU A 340 -13.37 -18.43 3.18
N ALA A 341 -14.64 -18.36 2.78
CA ALA A 341 -15.51 -17.24 3.09
C ALA A 341 -15.94 -17.25 4.57
N ALA A 342 -16.22 -18.42 5.14
CA ALA A 342 -16.49 -18.59 6.56
C ALA A 342 -15.26 -18.22 7.40
N ALA A 343 -14.08 -18.67 7.02
CA ALA A 343 -12.84 -18.40 7.74
C ALA A 343 -12.46 -16.91 7.69
N ALA A 344 -12.61 -16.28 6.52
CA ALA A 344 -12.44 -14.84 6.37
C ALA A 344 -13.45 -14.05 7.22
N ALA A 345 -14.72 -14.48 7.28
CA ALA A 345 -15.72 -13.85 8.13
C ALA A 345 -15.33 -13.94 9.61
N VAL A 346 -14.91 -15.11 10.09
CA VAL A 346 -14.49 -15.33 11.49
C VAL A 346 -13.26 -14.50 11.84
N TYR A 347 -12.26 -14.43 10.94
CA TYR A 347 -11.11 -13.56 11.12
C TYR A 347 -11.53 -12.09 11.25
N ILE A 348 -12.39 -11.61 10.34
CA ILE A 348 -12.90 -10.24 10.37
C ILE A 348 -13.64 -9.93 11.68
N GLY A 349 -14.53 -10.83 12.12
CA GLY A 349 -15.25 -10.67 13.38
C GLY A 349 -14.32 -10.64 14.60
N GLY A 350 -13.34 -11.54 14.63
CA GLY A 350 -12.34 -11.64 15.70
C GLY A 350 -11.49 -10.38 15.82
N GLU A 351 -10.92 -9.92 14.71
CA GLU A 351 -10.10 -8.70 14.65
C GLU A 351 -10.89 -7.46 15.09
N VAL A 352 -12.10 -7.26 14.55
CA VAL A 352 -12.94 -6.10 14.93
C VAL A 352 -13.29 -6.13 16.41
N ARG A 353 -13.63 -7.30 16.94
CA ARG A 353 -13.93 -7.45 18.36
C ARG A 353 -12.69 -7.20 19.23
N ALA A 354 -11.49 -7.57 18.78
CA ALA A 354 -10.25 -7.32 19.52
C ALA A 354 -9.97 -5.83 19.70
N VAL A 355 -10.29 -5.00 18.69
CA VAL A 355 -10.17 -3.55 18.76
C VAL A 355 -11.18 -2.94 19.76
N LEU A 356 -12.41 -3.48 19.80
CA LEU A 356 -13.52 -2.91 20.59
C LEU A 356 -13.66 -3.50 22.00
N GLY A 357 -13.06 -4.65 22.26
CA GLY A 357 -13.28 -5.48 23.46
C GLY A 357 -14.64 -6.20 23.51
N ARG A 358 -15.64 -5.74 22.76
CA ARG A 358 -17.02 -6.27 22.72
C ARG A 358 -17.72 -5.99 21.37
N GLY A 359 -18.92 -6.54 21.21
CA GLY A 359 -19.75 -6.33 20.03
C GLY A 359 -19.52 -7.36 18.93
N ALA A 360 -20.42 -7.39 17.95
CA ALA A 360 -20.35 -8.31 16.83
C ALA A 360 -20.80 -7.65 15.53
N LEU A 361 -20.18 -8.08 14.42
CA LEU A 361 -20.64 -7.73 13.08
C LEU A 361 -21.78 -8.66 12.66
N LYS A 362 -22.79 -8.11 12.00
CA LYS A 362 -23.96 -8.89 11.57
C LYS A 362 -23.81 -9.33 10.11
N LEU A 363 -23.67 -10.63 9.87
CA LEU A 363 -23.85 -11.21 8.54
C LEU A 363 -25.33 -11.14 8.15
N THR A 364 -25.61 -10.93 6.86
CA THR A 364 -26.98 -10.71 6.37
C THR A 364 -27.37 -11.67 5.26
N SER A 365 -26.44 -12.05 4.37
CA SER A 365 -26.69 -12.96 3.27
C SER A 365 -25.38 -13.51 2.70
N ALA A 366 -25.47 -14.65 2.02
CA ALA A 366 -24.42 -15.21 1.17
C ALA A 366 -24.80 -15.05 -0.31
N THR A 367 -23.81 -14.99 -1.19
CA THR A 367 -23.96 -14.94 -2.66
C THR A 367 -22.81 -15.70 -3.32
N ASP A 368 -22.85 -15.82 -4.65
CA ASP A 368 -21.75 -16.38 -5.44
C ASP A 368 -21.39 -17.81 -4.97
N GLY A 369 -22.42 -18.65 -4.74
CA GLY A 369 -22.25 -20.04 -4.30
C GLY A 369 -21.61 -20.20 -2.92
N GLY A 370 -21.70 -19.17 -2.06
CA GLY A 370 -21.11 -19.16 -0.72
C GLY A 370 -19.70 -18.60 -0.66
N SER A 371 -19.10 -18.17 -1.78
CA SER A 371 -17.79 -17.49 -1.80
C SER A 371 -17.84 -16.03 -1.35
N SER A 372 -19.03 -15.43 -1.33
CA SER A 372 -19.24 -14.04 -0.92
C SER A 372 -20.31 -13.94 0.16
N PHE A 373 -20.11 -13.03 1.10
CA PHE A 373 -21.07 -12.72 2.16
C PHE A 373 -21.27 -11.21 2.31
N ARG A 374 -22.36 -10.82 2.97
CA ARG A 374 -22.68 -9.42 3.26
C ARG A 374 -22.72 -9.14 4.75
N ILE A 375 -22.02 -8.11 5.18
CA ILE A 375 -22.04 -7.57 6.53
C ILE A 375 -22.90 -6.31 6.57
N SER A 376 -23.74 -6.16 7.60
CA SER A 376 -24.54 -4.96 7.86
C SER A 376 -23.63 -3.73 8.08
N ARG A 377 -24.02 -2.58 7.53
CA ARG A 377 -23.38 -1.29 7.82
C ARG A 377 -23.99 -0.56 9.03
N ASP A 378 -24.90 -1.22 9.72
CA ASP A 378 -25.44 -0.74 11.00
C ASP A 378 -24.45 -1.10 12.11
N TYR A 379 -23.68 -0.10 12.53
CA TYR A 379 -22.59 -0.24 13.49
C TYR A 379 -23.00 0.32 14.85
N ALA A 380 -22.57 -0.33 15.93
CA ALA A 380 -22.78 0.13 17.29
C ALA A 380 -22.04 1.43 17.63
N SER A 381 -20.96 1.74 16.89
CA SER A 381 -20.19 2.98 17.05
C SER A 381 -19.36 3.28 15.79
N GLU A 382 -18.89 4.52 15.67
CA GLU A 382 -17.89 4.91 14.67
C GLU A 382 -16.60 4.08 14.79
N GLN A 383 -16.18 3.78 16.02
CA GLN A 383 -15.01 2.95 16.27
C GLN A 383 -15.16 1.53 15.69
N GLN A 384 -16.38 0.95 15.72
CA GLN A 384 -16.63 -0.35 15.08
C GLN A 384 -16.50 -0.25 13.56
N ALA A 385 -16.98 0.84 12.95
CA ALA A 385 -16.85 1.07 11.52
C ALA A 385 -15.37 1.21 11.12
N LEU A 386 -14.58 1.96 11.89
CA LEU A 386 -13.14 2.16 11.64
C LEU A 386 -12.34 0.87 11.86
N ALA A 387 -12.64 0.09 12.89
CA ALA A 387 -12.03 -1.22 13.12
C ALA A 387 -12.33 -2.17 11.96
N PHE A 388 -13.58 -2.19 11.46
CA PHE A 388 -13.93 -3.02 10.32
C PHE A 388 -13.23 -2.55 9.03
N GLN A 389 -13.17 -1.24 8.79
CA GLN A 389 -12.44 -0.65 7.66
C GLN A 389 -10.96 -1.06 7.67
N TYR A 390 -10.30 -1.00 8.84
CA TYR A 390 -8.91 -1.46 9.01
C TYR A 390 -8.70 -2.89 8.51
N VAL A 391 -9.55 -3.83 8.94
CA VAL A 391 -9.42 -5.23 8.55
C VAL A 391 -9.69 -5.42 7.06
N LEU A 392 -10.70 -4.72 6.52
CA LEU A 392 -10.99 -4.76 5.08
C LEU A 392 -9.80 -4.30 4.24
N ASP A 393 -9.16 -3.20 4.63
CA ASP A 393 -8.02 -2.64 3.91
C ASP A 393 -6.81 -3.59 3.97
N ARG A 394 -6.49 -4.11 5.15
CA ARG A 394 -5.39 -5.08 5.34
C ARG A 394 -5.56 -6.34 4.49
N LEU A 395 -6.75 -6.95 4.54
CA LEU A 395 -7.03 -8.17 3.78
C LEU A 395 -7.11 -7.93 2.26
N THR A 396 -7.56 -6.74 1.85
CA THR A 396 -7.57 -6.36 0.42
C THR A 396 -6.16 -6.19 -0.12
N VAL A 397 -5.28 -5.51 0.62
CA VAL A 397 -3.87 -5.35 0.25
C VAL A 397 -3.18 -6.69 0.11
N LEU A 398 -3.47 -7.65 1.00
CA LEU A 398 -2.92 -9.01 0.94
C LEU A 398 -3.62 -9.94 -0.07
N ASN A 399 -4.54 -9.42 -0.89
CA ASN A 399 -5.30 -10.18 -1.89
C ASN A 399 -6.17 -11.32 -1.31
N VAL A 400 -6.46 -11.29 -0.01
CA VAL A 400 -7.26 -12.30 0.69
C VAL A 400 -8.74 -12.13 0.37
N ILE A 401 -9.19 -10.87 0.26
CA ILE A 401 -10.57 -10.52 -0.05
C ILE A 401 -10.66 -9.43 -1.10
N ALA A 402 -11.85 -9.30 -1.69
CA ALA A 402 -12.31 -8.09 -2.33
C ALA A 402 -13.63 -7.67 -1.68
N TRP A 403 -13.86 -6.37 -1.54
CA TRP A 403 -15.10 -5.85 -0.97
C TRP A 403 -15.71 -4.72 -1.80
N SER A 404 -17.01 -4.51 -1.59
CA SER A 404 -17.75 -3.41 -2.18
C SER A 404 -18.83 -2.93 -1.22
N ARG A 405 -19.06 -1.61 -1.18
CA ARG A 405 -20.09 -0.99 -0.35
C ARG A 405 -21.39 -0.79 -1.13
N SER A 406 -22.50 -1.19 -0.53
CA SER A 406 -23.85 -0.72 -0.88
C SER A 406 -24.41 0.15 0.26
N GLU A 407 -25.60 0.71 0.09
CA GLU A 407 -26.22 1.59 1.10
C GLU A 407 -26.29 0.96 2.51
N ARG A 408 -26.67 -0.32 2.59
CA ARG A 408 -26.92 -1.01 3.87
C ARG A 408 -25.92 -2.10 4.22
N THR A 409 -25.09 -2.53 3.28
CA THR A 409 -24.18 -3.66 3.49
C THR A 409 -22.81 -3.45 2.86
N ILE A 410 -21.80 -4.12 3.41
CA ILE A 410 -20.53 -4.39 2.74
C ILE A 410 -20.58 -5.83 2.23
N ARG A 411 -20.39 -6.03 0.92
CA ARG A 411 -20.15 -7.36 0.37
C ARG A 411 -18.66 -7.65 0.46
N VAL A 412 -18.31 -8.81 0.99
CA VAL A 412 -16.95 -9.36 1.03
C VAL A 412 -16.93 -10.63 0.18
N THR A 413 -15.89 -10.81 -0.62
CA THR A 413 -15.64 -12.01 -1.42
C THR A 413 -14.28 -12.56 -1.03
N ALA A 414 -14.24 -13.79 -0.54
CA ALA A 414 -13.00 -14.45 -0.19
C ALA A 414 -12.33 -15.03 -1.44
N GLY A 415 -11.02 -14.82 -1.56
CA GLY A 415 -10.19 -15.46 -2.56
C GLY A 415 -9.59 -16.77 -2.04
N ARG A 416 -8.83 -17.45 -2.91
CA ARG A 416 -8.04 -18.63 -2.53
C ARG A 416 -7.08 -18.35 -1.37
N ASP A 417 -6.52 -17.15 -1.28
CA ASP A 417 -5.55 -16.80 -0.23
C ASP A 417 -6.17 -16.81 1.19
N ALA A 418 -7.50 -16.83 1.31
CA ALA A 418 -8.19 -17.01 2.59
C ALA A 418 -8.16 -18.46 3.10
N GLU A 419 -7.70 -19.44 2.32
CA GLU A 419 -7.54 -20.83 2.77
C GLU A 419 -6.61 -20.96 3.98
N VAL A 420 -5.63 -20.07 4.12
CA VAL A 420 -4.72 -20.04 5.27
C VAL A 420 -5.45 -19.79 6.60
N LEU A 421 -6.68 -19.26 6.55
CA LEU A 421 -7.52 -19.02 7.71
C LEU A 421 -8.39 -20.23 8.10
N LYS A 422 -8.43 -21.30 7.29
CA LYS A 422 -9.27 -22.49 7.56
C LYS A 422 -9.13 -23.06 8.99
N PRO A 423 -7.97 -23.05 9.66
CA PRO A 423 -7.86 -23.47 11.06
C PRO A 423 -8.80 -22.70 12.01
N LEU A 424 -9.25 -21.48 11.67
CA LEU A 424 -10.25 -20.76 12.46
C LEU A 424 -11.64 -21.40 12.44
N LEU A 425 -11.94 -22.27 11.48
CA LEU A 425 -13.25 -22.91 11.38
C LEU A 425 -13.52 -23.87 12.53
N ASP A 426 -12.48 -24.36 13.20
CA ASP A 426 -12.61 -25.15 14.43
C ASP A 426 -13.37 -24.38 15.53
N ARG A 427 -13.38 -23.03 15.46
CA ARG A 427 -14.14 -22.16 16.36
C ARG A 427 -15.65 -22.16 16.08
N LEU A 428 -16.09 -22.65 14.92
CA LEU A 428 -17.50 -22.73 14.55
C LEU A 428 -18.20 -23.98 15.12
N GLY A 429 -17.45 -25.00 15.56
CA GLY A 429 -18.00 -26.19 16.20
C GLY A 429 -18.48 -27.28 15.25
#